data_AF-A0A919Y9Y7-F1
#
_entry.id   AF-A0A919Y9Y7-F1
#
_cell.length_a   1.000
_cell.length_b   1.000
_cell.length_c   1.000
_cell.angle_alpha   90.00
_cell.angle_beta   90.00
_cell.angle_gamma   90.00
#
_symmetry.space_group_name_H-M   'P 1'
#
loop_
_entity.id
_entity.type
_entity.pdbx_description
1 polymer ?
#
loop_
_entity_poly.entity_id
_entity_poly.type
_entity_poly.pdbx_seq_one_letter_code
_entity_poly.pdbx_strand_id
1 'polypeptide(L)'
;MNIHITKRSLISATAGDHYRFHDLGPDAPHSKGSGPHISPERQKQIDALESGEYSGKGGKGTGELVFKSDYDDHLINVKNFNRDTSKGITGGHNMDYFRNVEQLDDVDFIHRVTPHPTIDGIIQINYKIPKLDNKGNLTGEYKYFKNPKTVYDPSKISDETIIEWGKAAMQQGIDARSIVGRKITGIAPNGLKFEGYMDANGIITNFYPKLD
;
A
#
# COMPACT_ATOMS: atom_id res chain seq x y z
N MET A 1 -1.48 53.57 -25.90
CA MET A 1 -2.53 52.54 -25.77
C MET A 1 -2.15 51.68 -24.58
N ASN A 2 -2.79 51.90 -23.44
CA ASN A 2 -2.47 51.22 -22.19
C ASN A 2 -3.55 50.16 -21.94
N ILE A 3 -3.15 48.90 -21.92
CA ILE A 3 -4.04 47.77 -21.72
C ILE A 3 -4.14 47.52 -20.21
N HIS A 4 -5.26 47.93 -19.61
CA HIS A 4 -5.57 47.58 -18.23
C HIS A 4 -5.97 46.11 -18.14
N ILE A 5 -5.16 45.30 -17.45
CA ILE A 5 -5.54 43.95 -17.02
C ILE A 5 -6.32 44.08 -15.71
N THR A 6 -7.63 43.91 -15.79
CA THR A 6 -8.54 43.88 -14.66
C THR A 6 -8.29 42.60 -13.85
N LYS A 7 -7.80 42.71 -12.62
CA LYS A 7 -7.82 41.62 -11.63
C LYS A 7 -9.28 41.22 -11.39
N ARG A 8 -9.68 40.01 -11.80
CA ARG A 8 -10.96 39.44 -11.37
C ARG A 8 -10.80 38.84 -9.98
N SER A 9 -11.82 39.15 -9.19
CA SER A 9 -11.99 38.93 -7.76
C SER A 9 -11.90 37.44 -7.37
N LEU A 10 -11.34 37.19 -6.19
CA LEU A 10 -11.48 35.93 -5.46
C LEU A 10 -12.97 35.64 -5.25
N ILE A 11 -13.44 34.56 -5.86
CA ILE A 11 -14.62 33.85 -5.38
C ILE A 11 -14.15 32.78 -4.41
N SER A 12 -14.67 32.88 -3.18
CA SER A 12 -14.51 31.96 -2.07
C SER A 12 -14.61 30.51 -2.52
N ALA A 13 -13.48 29.78 -2.50
CA ALA A 13 -13.48 28.33 -2.55
C ALA A 13 -14.06 27.81 -1.24
N THR A 14 -15.31 27.34 -1.29
CA THR A 14 -15.90 26.56 -0.22
C THR A 14 -15.09 25.27 -0.03
N ALA A 15 -14.79 25.00 1.23
CA ALA A 15 -13.96 23.92 1.72
C ALA A 15 -14.36 22.54 1.18
N GLY A 16 -13.33 21.79 0.77
CA GLY A 16 -13.20 20.35 0.67
C GLY A 16 -14.47 19.50 0.72
N ASP A 17 -14.87 19.00 -0.45
CA ASP A 17 -15.60 17.74 -0.56
C ASP A 17 -14.65 16.58 -0.22
N HIS A 18 -14.35 16.45 1.07
CA HIS A 18 -13.79 15.26 1.66
C HIS A 18 -14.83 14.14 1.56
N TYR A 19 -14.56 13.11 0.76
CA TYR A 19 -15.29 11.86 0.85
C TYR A 19 -15.16 11.30 2.28
N ARG A 20 -16.24 11.39 3.06
CA ARG A 20 -16.38 10.73 4.36
C ARG A 20 -16.84 9.29 4.15
N PHE A 21 -16.06 8.34 4.67
CA PHE A 21 -16.31 6.90 4.62
C PHE A 21 -17.44 6.41 5.55
N HIS A 22 -18.58 7.11 5.60
CA HIS A 22 -19.72 6.69 6.42
C HIS A 22 -21.04 6.97 5.71
N ASP A 23 -21.43 6.08 4.79
CA ASP A 23 -22.82 5.63 4.66
C ASP A 23 -22.95 4.53 3.58
N LEU A 24 -23.00 3.28 4.02
CA LEU A 24 -23.70 2.21 3.30
C LEU A 24 -24.40 1.34 4.35
N GLY A 25 -25.71 1.61 4.52
CA GLY A 25 -26.66 0.78 5.26
C GLY A 25 -26.99 -0.53 4.54
N PRO A 26 -27.77 -1.40 5.20
CA PRO A 26 -27.58 -2.85 5.16
C PRO A 26 -28.38 -3.51 4.05
N ASP A 27 -27.78 -4.50 3.38
CA ASP A 27 -28.46 -5.66 2.79
C ASP A 27 -27.40 -6.65 2.27
N ALA A 28 -26.95 -7.55 3.14
CA ALA A 28 -26.15 -8.71 2.75
C ALA A 28 -26.91 -9.99 3.12
N PRO A 29 -27.15 -10.92 2.17
CA PRO A 29 -27.86 -12.16 2.47
C PRO A 29 -26.98 -13.09 3.31
N HIS A 30 -27.59 -13.69 4.34
CA HIS A 30 -26.99 -14.72 5.18
C HIS A 30 -26.51 -15.92 4.35
N SER A 31 -25.20 -16.05 4.18
CA SER A 31 -24.56 -17.30 3.77
C SER A 31 -24.06 -18.04 5.00
N LYS A 32 -24.49 -19.30 5.14
CA LYS A 32 -24.20 -20.15 6.30
C LYS A 32 -22.70 -20.47 6.37
N GLY A 33 -22.11 -20.14 7.52
CA GLY A 33 -20.69 -20.29 7.78
C GLY A 33 -20.23 -21.74 7.84
N SER A 34 -19.22 -22.05 7.03
CA SER A 34 -18.12 -22.92 7.44
C SER A 34 -17.02 -21.99 7.97
N GLY A 35 -16.81 -21.98 9.28
CA GLY A 35 -15.80 -21.13 9.91
C GLY A 35 -14.39 -21.36 9.34
N PRO A 36 -13.48 -20.37 9.46
CA PRO A 36 -12.12 -20.52 8.97
C PRO A 36 -11.47 -21.73 9.67
N HIS A 37 -11.06 -22.72 8.88
CA HIS A 37 -10.29 -23.85 9.40
C HIS A 37 -8.90 -23.32 9.75
N ILE A 38 -8.77 -22.83 10.99
CA ILE A 38 -7.52 -22.35 11.56
C ILE A 38 -6.59 -23.56 11.62
N SER A 39 -5.40 -23.47 11.01
CA SER A 39 -4.45 -24.59 11.10
C SER A 39 -3.98 -24.73 12.56
N PRO A 40 -3.64 -25.96 13.01
CA PRO A 40 -3.12 -26.18 14.35
C PRO A 40 -1.91 -25.29 14.67
N GLU A 41 -1.08 -24.95 13.67
CA GLU A 41 0.03 -24.02 13.84
C GLU A 41 -0.42 -22.57 14.10
N ARG A 42 -1.49 -22.10 13.44
CA ARG A 42 -2.05 -20.76 13.68
C ARG A 42 -2.67 -20.66 15.07
N GLN A 43 -3.41 -21.68 15.52
CA GLN A 43 -3.99 -21.68 16.87
C GLN A 43 -2.88 -21.59 17.94
N LYS A 44 -1.83 -22.39 17.77
CA LYS A 44 -0.68 -22.41 18.69
C LYS A 44 0.07 -21.08 18.76
N GLN A 45 0.08 -20.30 17.67
CA GLN A 45 0.71 -18.98 17.64
C GLN A 45 -0.14 -17.91 18.31
N ILE A 46 -1.47 -17.97 18.17
CA ILE A 46 -2.41 -17.05 18.81
C ILE A 46 -2.40 -17.28 20.34
N ASP A 47 -2.43 -18.54 20.77
CA ASP A 47 -2.39 -18.92 22.19
C ASP A 47 -1.05 -18.51 22.85
N ALA A 48 0.06 -18.55 22.10
CA ALA A 48 1.37 -18.10 22.57
C ALA A 48 1.51 -16.57 22.68
N LEU A 49 0.74 -15.82 21.87
CA LEU A 49 0.66 -14.35 21.94
C LEU A 49 -0.20 -13.90 23.12
N GLU A 50 -1.30 -14.59 23.39
CA GLU A 50 -2.27 -14.24 24.45
C GLU A 50 -1.78 -14.62 25.85
N SER A 51 -0.93 -15.65 25.96
CA SER A 51 -0.29 -16.08 27.21
C SER A 51 0.92 -15.24 27.64
N GLY A 52 1.39 -14.31 26.79
CA GLY A 52 2.58 -13.50 27.08
C GLY A 52 3.90 -14.30 27.14
N GLU A 53 3.89 -15.58 26.76
CA GLU A 53 5.06 -16.48 26.76
C GLU A 53 5.77 -16.53 25.39
N TYR A 54 5.54 -15.57 24.50
CA TYR A 54 6.34 -15.45 23.28
C TYR A 54 7.73 -14.84 23.57
N SER A 55 8.57 -15.63 24.23
CA SER A 55 10.02 -15.50 24.15
C SER A 55 10.44 -16.11 22.82
N GLY A 56 10.62 -15.27 21.79
CA GLY A 56 11.05 -15.70 20.47
C GLY A 56 12.35 -16.52 20.53
N LYS A 57 12.22 -17.85 20.55
CA LYS A 57 13.28 -18.80 20.23
C LYS A 57 12.80 -19.70 19.11
N GLY A 58 12.68 -19.10 17.93
CA GLY A 58 12.74 -19.79 16.64
C GLY A 58 14.19 -20.19 16.35
N GLY A 59 14.38 -21.30 15.63
CA GLY A 59 15.66 -21.97 15.45
C GLY A 59 16.80 -21.09 14.90
N LYS A 60 18.04 -21.51 15.20
CA LYS A 60 19.30 -20.88 14.79
C LYS A 60 19.32 -20.45 13.30
N GLY A 61 18.95 -19.20 13.06
CA GLY A 61 19.37 -18.35 11.95
C GLY A 61 20.00 -17.10 12.55
N THR A 62 21.23 -17.20 13.03
CA THR A 62 21.94 -16.13 13.75
C THR A 62 22.54 -15.08 12.81
N GLY A 63 21.78 -14.65 11.80
CA GLY A 63 22.13 -13.50 10.98
C GLY A 63 21.18 -12.36 11.34
N GLU A 64 21.69 -11.30 11.94
CA GLU A 64 20.96 -10.05 12.06
C GLU A 64 20.45 -9.63 10.68
N LEU A 65 19.16 -9.34 10.56
CA LEU A 65 18.56 -8.84 9.33
C LEU A 65 19.24 -7.54 8.91
N VAL A 66 19.89 -7.54 7.75
CA VAL A 66 20.54 -6.34 7.22
C VAL A 66 19.62 -5.70 6.20
N PHE A 67 19.33 -4.41 6.42
CA PHE A 67 18.58 -3.58 5.48
C PHE A 67 19.54 -2.62 4.76
N LYS A 68 19.34 -2.44 3.46
CA LYS A 68 20.01 -1.38 2.70
C LYS A 68 19.61 -0.03 3.29
N SER A 69 20.47 0.99 3.23
CA SER A 69 20.21 2.29 3.87
C SER A 69 18.95 3.03 3.40
N ASP A 70 18.45 2.74 2.21
CA ASP A 70 17.30 3.37 1.54
C ASP A 70 16.15 2.38 1.27
N TYR A 71 16.06 1.31 2.06
CA TYR A 71 15.08 0.23 1.89
C TYR A 71 13.61 0.68 2.00
N ASP A 72 13.37 1.70 2.82
CA ASP A 72 12.06 2.30 3.12
C ASP A 72 11.64 3.37 2.10
N ASP A 73 12.59 3.90 1.33
CA ASP A 73 12.29 4.95 0.36
C ASP A 73 11.29 4.45 -0.71
N HIS A 74 11.42 3.18 -1.16
CA HIS A 74 10.43 2.57 -2.06
C HIS A 74 9.05 2.36 -1.42
N LEU A 75 8.98 2.23 -0.09
CA LEU A 75 7.72 2.13 0.64
C LEU A 75 7.03 3.49 0.70
N ILE A 76 7.76 4.55 1.03
CA ILE A 76 7.19 5.88 1.26
C ILE A 76 7.04 6.64 -0.05
N ASN A 77 8.15 6.86 -0.76
CA ASN A 77 8.23 7.82 -1.85
C ASN A 77 7.90 7.19 -3.21
N VAL A 78 7.37 8.02 -4.11
CA VAL A 78 7.26 7.66 -5.53
C VAL A 78 8.65 7.75 -6.16
N LYS A 79 9.13 6.61 -6.65
CA LYS A 79 10.44 6.51 -7.31
C LYS A 79 10.40 6.84 -8.78
N ASN A 80 9.30 6.44 -9.43
CA ASN A 80 9.10 6.68 -10.85
C ASN A 80 7.61 6.59 -11.18
N PHE A 81 7.22 7.31 -12.22
CA PHE A 81 5.92 7.16 -12.84
C PHE A 81 6.08 6.96 -14.34
N ASN A 82 5.44 5.91 -14.85
CA ASN A 82 5.39 5.64 -16.28
C ASN A 82 3.94 5.58 -16.74
N ARG A 83 3.61 6.36 -17.77
CA ARG A 83 2.26 6.39 -18.37
C ARG A 83 1.88 5.11 -19.13
N ASP A 84 2.78 4.14 -19.28
CA ASP A 84 2.49 2.76 -19.70
C ASP A 84 1.67 2.03 -18.63
N THR A 85 0.47 1.54 -19.00
CA THR A 85 -0.49 0.93 -18.08
C THR A 85 -0.02 -0.38 -17.46
N SER A 86 1.04 -0.99 -18.00
CA SER A 86 1.68 -2.17 -17.42
C SER A 86 2.70 -1.84 -16.33
N LYS A 87 3.22 -0.61 -16.29
CA LYS A 87 4.30 -0.18 -15.38
C LYS A 87 3.75 0.72 -14.26
N GLY A 88 3.14 1.85 -14.63
CA GLY A 88 2.58 2.79 -13.66
C GLY A 88 3.58 3.33 -12.65
N ILE A 89 3.14 3.39 -11.40
CA ILE A 89 3.89 4.00 -10.28
C ILE A 89 4.79 2.95 -9.62
N THR A 90 6.08 3.24 -9.55
CA THR A 90 7.05 2.46 -8.77
C THR A 90 7.24 3.09 -7.39
N GLY A 91 7.14 2.28 -6.34
CA GLY A 91 7.11 2.74 -4.96
C GLY A 91 5.81 3.46 -4.60
N GLY A 92 5.88 4.44 -3.70
CA GLY A 92 4.75 5.32 -3.34
C GLY A 92 3.61 4.58 -2.67
N HIS A 93 3.89 3.81 -1.62
CA HIS A 93 2.87 3.12 -0.83
C HIS A 93 2.31 3.98 0.30
N ASN A 94 2.87 5.17 0.56
CA ASN A 94 2.22 6.22 1.33
C ASN A 94 1.15 6.92 0.46
N MET A 95 -0.08 7.05 0.96
CA MET A 95 -1.21 7.64 0.23
C MET A 95 -0.93 9.05 -0.28
N ASP A 96 -0.28 9.90 0.52
CA ASP A 96 -0.07 11.31 0.20
C ASP A 96 0.87 11.43 -1.00
N TYR A 97 1.97 10.67 -0.99
CA TYR A 97 2.90 10.60 -2.12
C TYR A 97 2.28 9.94 -3.35
N PHE A 98 1.45 8.91 -3.17
CA PHE A 98 0.75 8.26 -4.28
C PHE A 98 -0.20 9.21 -5.01
N ARG A 99 -1.01 9.97 -4.27
CA ARG A 99 -2.00 10.91 -4.82
C ARG A 99 -1.37 12.12 -5.49
N ASN A 100 -0.18 12.51 -5.05
CA ASN A 100 0.51 13.66 -5.61
C ASN A 100 1.17 13.40 -6.98
N VAL A 101 1.04 12.18 -7.54
CA VAL A 101 1.55 11.87 -8.89
C VAL A 101 0.75 12.64 -9.94
N GLU A 102 1.48 13.36 -10.80
CA GLU A 102 0.92 14.22 -11.86
C GLU A 102 0.01 15.35 -11.36
N GLN A 103 -0.13 15.53 -10.04
CA GLN A 103 -1.00 16.54 -9.40
C GLN A 103 -2.45 16.51 -9.94
N LEU A 104 -2.98 15.30 -10.16
CA LEU A 104 -4.33 15.08 -10.66
C LEU A 104 -5.34 15.07 -9.52
N ASP A 105 -6.55 15.53 -9.81
CA ASP A 105 -7.69 15.35 -8.91
C ASP A 105 -8.06 13.87 -8.78
N ASP A 106 -8.62 13.49 -7.64
CA ASP A 106 -9.04 12.11 -7.35
C ASP A 106 -9.98 11.55 -8.42
N VAL A 107 -10.87 12.38 -9.00
CA VAL A 107 -11.80 11.96 -10.05
C VAL A 107 -11.10 11.48 -11.32
N ASP A 108 -9.90 12.01 -11.58
CA ASP A 108 -9.08 11.71 -12.75
C ASP A 108 -8.03 10.64 -12.48
N PHE A 109 -7.74 10.36 -11.21
CA PHE A 109 -6.67 9.47 -10.79
C PHE A 109 -7.17 8.18 -10.15
N ILE A 110 -8.18 8.25 -9.28
CA ILE A 110 -8.73 7.11 -8.55
C ILE A 110 -9.87 6.49 -9.36
N HIS A 111 -9.76 5.20 -9.71
CA HIS A 111 -10.83 4.47 -10.39
C HIS A 111 -11.66 3.63 -9.41
N ARG A 112 -10.99 2.86 -8.55
CA ARG A 112 -11.65 2.01 -7.55
C ARG A 112 -10.75 1.84 -6.34
N VAL A 113 -11.36 1.85 -5.16
CA VAL A 113 -10.72 1.59 -3.88
C VAL A 113 -11.25 0.28 -3.32
N THR A 114 -10.37 -0.56 -2.78
CA THR A 114 -10.72 -1.78 -2.06
C THR A 114 -10.00 -1.75 -0.69
N PRO A 115 -10.71 -1.54 0.42
CA PRO A 115 -10.09 -1.52 1.74
C PRO A 115 -9.66 -2.92 2.17
N HIS A 116 -8.63 -3.01 3.01
CA HIS A 116 -8.26 -4.26 3.66
C HIS A 116 -9.40 -4.69 4.59
N PRO A 117 -9.76 -5.99 4.64
CA PRO A 117 -10.95 -6.44 5.37
C PRO A 117 -10.88 -6.21 6.88
N THR A 118 -9.68 -6.15 7.46
CA THR A 118 -9.49 -6.10 8.92
C THR A 118 -8.51 -5.04 9.42
N ILE A 119 -7.82 -4.31 8.54
CA ILE A 119 -6.76 -3.38 8.94
C ILE A 119 -7.12 -2.02 8.37
N ASP A 120 -7.66 -1.17 9.23
CA ASP A 120 -8.02 0.19 8.85
C ASP A 120 -6.77 0.96 8.40
N GLY A 121 -6.92 1.77 7.35
CA GLY A 121 -5.82 2.52 6.74
C GLY A 121 -5.04 1.78 5.66
N ILE A 122 -5.21 0.46 5.45
CA ILE A 122 -4.62 -0.25 4.30
C ILE A 122 -5.66 -0.37 3.19
N ILE A 123 -5.35 0.14 2.00
CA ILE A 123 -6.27 0.08 0.86
C ILE A 123 -5.54 -0.25 -0.45
N GLN A 124 -6.21 -0.98 -1.33
CA GLN A 124 -5.77 -1.21 -2.70
C GLN A 124 -6.50 -0.26 -3.65
N ILE A 125 -5.74 0.44 -4.48
CA ILE A 125 -6.23 1.40 -5.46
C ILE A 125 -5.98 0.88 -6.88
N ASN A 126 -7.05 0.73 -7.63
CA ASN A 126 -7.01 0.72 -9.08
C ASN A 126 -7.07 2.18 -9.53
N TYR A 127 -6.06 2.63 -10.29
CA TYR A 127 -5.92 4.02 -10.69
C TYR A 127 -5.91 4.15 -12.21
N LYS A 128 -6.15 5.37 -12.66
CA LYS A 128 -6.25 5.76 -14.05
C LYS A 128 -5.59 7.11 -14.25
N ILE A 129 -5.36 7.50 -15.51
CA ILE A 129 -4.93 8.85 -15.88
C ILE A 129 -5.64 9.28 -17.16
N PRO A 130 -5.84 10.58 -17.39
CA PRO A 130 -6.33 11.08 -18.67
C PRO A 130 -5.42 10.63 -19.82
N LYS A 131 -5.99 10.20 -20.93
CA LYS A 131 -5.26 9.79 -22.13
C LYS A 131 -4.83 11.02 -22.93
N LEU A 132 -3.60 10.97 -23.41
CA LEU A 132 -3.03 11.98 -24.30
C LEU A 132 -2.90 11.41 -25.71
N ASP A 133 -3.14 12.24 -26.71
CA ASP A 133 -2.80 11.95 -28.11
C ASP A 133 -1.27 12.06 -28.35
N ASN A 134 -0.83 11.78 -29.57
CA ASN A 134 0.59 11.86 -29.95
C ASN A 134 1.16 13.29 -29.91
N LYS A 135 0.32 14.31 -29.77
CA LYS A 135 0.68 15.71 -29.67
C LYS A 135 0.64 16.23 -28.22
N GLY A 136 0.25 15.39 -27.26
CA GLY A 136 0.14 15.73 -25.85
C GLY A 136 -1.20 16.34 -25.43
N ASN A 137 -2.24 16.31 -26.28
CA ASN A 137 -3.56 16.85 -25.94
C ASN A 137 -4.45 15.78 -25.29
N LEU A 138 -5.34 16.22 -24.40
CA LEU A 138 -6.36 15.37 -23.79
C LEU A 138 -7.32 14.82 -24.85
N THR A 139 -7.58 13.51 -24.82
CA THR A 139 -8.53 12.87 -25.73
C THR A 139 -9.95 12.77 -25.17
N GLY A 140 -10.14 13.10 -23.88
CA GLY A 140 -11.38 12.85 -23.15
C GLY A 140 -11.59 11.40 -22.69
N GLU A 141 -10.61 10.52 -22.90
CA GLU A 141 -10.62 9.13 -22.43
C GLU A 141 -9.61 8.95 -21.28
N TYR A 142 -9.68 7.80 -20.60
CA TYR A 142 -8.70 7.42 -19.55
C TYR A 142 -7.91 6.17 -19.92
N LYS A 143 -6.69 6.10 -19.41
CA LYS A 143 -5.87 4.88 -19.35
C LYS A 143 -5.96 4.29 -17.96
N TYR A 144 -6.33 3.02 -17.87
CA TYR A 144 -6.44 2.29 -16.59
C TYR A 144 -5.19 1.44 -16.39
N PHE A 145 -4.57 1.55 -15.21
CA PHE A 145 -3.40 0.76 -14.88
C PHE A 145 -3.78 -0.68 -14.54
N LYS A 146 -3.03 -1.64 -15.10
CA LYS A 146 -3.32 -3.08 -14.96
C LYS A 146 -3.03 -3.57 -13.54
N ASN A 147 -1.98 -3.03 -12.93
CA ASN A 147 -1.52 -3.42 -11.60
C ASN A 147 -2.01 -2.39 -10.59
N PRO A 148 -2.89 -2.77 -9.65
CA PRO A 148 -3.31 -1.88 -8.58
C PRO A 148 -2.17 -1.65 -7.60
N LYS A 149 -2.28 -0.62 -6.77
CA LYS A 149 -1.32 -0.33 -5.70
C LYS A 149 -1.97 -0.47 -4.34
N THR A 150 -1.32 -1.21 -3.45
CA THR A 150 -1.70 -1.24 -2.03
C THR A 150 -0.97 -0.10 -1.33
N VAL A 151 -1.69 0.79 -0.67
CA VAL A 151 -1.15 1.95 0.03
C VAL A 151 -1.66 1.98 1.47
N TYR A 152 -0.96 2.70 2.35
CA TYR A 152 -1.42 3.03 3.69
C TYR A 152 -1.82 4.51 3.78
N ASP A 153 -2.81 4.80 4.61
CA ASP A 153 -3.24 6.16 4.97
C ASP A 153 -2.36 6.68 6.14
N PRO A 154 -1.50 7.70 5.90
CA PRO A 154 -0.58 8.21 6.93
C PRO A 154 -1.29 8.88 8.11
N SER A 155 -2.56 9.26 7.97
CA SER A 155 -3.37 9.78 9.09
C SER A 155 -3.79 8.69 10.08
N LYS A 156 -3.70 7.41 9.68
CA LYS A 156 -4.07 6.24 10.48
C LYS A 156 -2.88 5.36 10.86
N ILE A 157 -1.91 5.24 9.95
CA ILE A 157 -0.71 4.42 10.11
C ILE A 157 0.50 5.28 9.76
N SER A 158 1.35 5.59 10.74
CA SER A 158 2.56 6.37 10.47
C SER A 158 3.58 5.59 9.63
N ASP A 159 4.50 6.33 8.99
CA ASP A 159 5.61 5.76 8.23
C ASP A 159 6.44 4.80 9.10
N GLU A 160 6.73 5.17 10.36
CA GLU A 160 7.48 4.32 11.29
C GLU A 160 6.72 3.01 11.57
N THR A 161 5.40 3.10 11.77
CA THR A 161 4.56 1.94 12.10
C THR A 161 4.56 0.93 10.94
N ILE A 162 4.34 1.39 9.71
CA ILE A 162 4.31 0.49 8.55
C ILE A 162 5.70 -0.09 8.25
N ILE A 163 6.78 0.67 8.51
CA ILE A 163 8.16 0.19 8.41
C ILE A 163 8.40 -0.94 9.42
N GLU A 164 7.98 -0.78 10.68
CA GLU A 164 8.12 -1.80 11.72
C GLU A 164 7.38 -3.09 11.35
N TRP A 165 6.13 -2.97 10.86
CA TRP A 165 5.38 -4.12 10.37
C TRP A 165 6.07 -4.81 9.21
N GLY A 166 6.61 -4.04 8.26
CA GLY A 166 7.35 -4.60 7.14
C GLY A 166 8.63 -5.33 7.57
N LYS A 167 9.39 -4.78 8.52
CA LYS A 167 10.58 -5.46 9.09
C LYS A 167 10.19 -6.77 9.78
N ALA A 168 9.16 -6.75 10.61
CA ALA A 168 8.65 -7.96 11.27
C ALA A 168 8.17 -9.01 10.25
N ALA A 169 7.49 -8.57 9.18
CA ALA A 169 7.08 -9.45 8.10
C ALA A 169 8.28 -10.05 7.34
N MET A 170 9.35 -9.28 7.09
CA MET A 170 10.56 -9.82 6.44
C MET A 170 11.23 -10.89 7.29
N GLN A 171 11.36 -10.67 8.61
CA GLN A 171 11.87 -11.68 9.53
C GLN A 171 11.00 -12.94 9.50
N GLN A 172 9.68 -12.76 9.63
CA GLN A 172 8.73 -13.86 9.59
C GLN A 172 8.83 -14.65 8.28
N GLY A 173 8.94 -13.97 7.13
CA GLY A 173 9.06 -14.60 5.83
C GLY A 173 10.35 -15.42 5.68
N ILE A 174 11.47 -14.95 6.24
CA ILE A 174 12.74 -15.68 6.27
C ILE A 174 12.64 -16.91 7.18
N ASP A 175 12.12 -16.74 8.40
CA ASP A 175 11.97 -17.83 9.38
C ASP A 175 11.04 -18.93 8.84
N ALA A 176 9.99 -18.55 8.13
CA ALA A 176 9.04 -19.45 7.49
C ALA A 176 9.54 -20.03 6.15
N ARG A 177 10.73 -19.65 5.67
CA ARG A 177 11.28 -20.02 4.36
C ARG A 177 10.36 -19.68 3.18
N SER A 178 9.61 -18.58 3.32
CA SER A 178 8.68 -18.06 2.32
C SER A 178 9.42 -17.19 1.30
N ILE A 179 10.37 -17.81 0.60
CA ILE A 179 11.30 -17.16 -0.32
C ILE A 179 11.24 -17.82 -1.69
N VAL A 180 11.05 -17.02 -2.75
CA VAL A 180 11.11 -17.45 -4.15
C VAL A 180 12.11 -16.58 -4.91
N GLY A 181 13.27 -17.14 -5.23
CA GLY A 181 14.40 -16.39 -5.77
C GLY A 181 14.86 -15.32 -4.78
N ARG A 182 14.75 -14.04 -5.17
CA ARG A 182 15.06 -12.88 -4.30
C ARG A 182 13.85 -12.31 -3.57
N LYS A 183 12.65 -12.83 -3.82
CA LYS A 183 11.40 -12.31 -3.25
C LYS A 183 11.09 -13.02 -1.94
N ILE A 184 10.78 -12.25 -0.91
CA ILE A 184 10.31 -12.71 0.40
C ILE A 184 8.84 -12.37 0.50
N THR A 185 8.03 -13.31 0.98
CA THR A 185 6.62 -13.06 1.34
C THR A 185 6.45 -13.26 2.83
N GLY A 186 6.08 -12.21 3.54
CA GLY A 186 5.98 -12.18 4.99
C GLY A 186 4.62 -11.70 5.46
N ILE A 187 4.31 -12.00 6.73
CA ILE A 187 3.10 -11.52 7.41
C ILE A 187 3.53 -10.85 8.72
N ALA A 188 3.12 -9.59 8.89
CA ALA A 188 3.34 -8.84 10.13
C ALA A 188 2.46 -9.38 11.27
N PRO A 189 2.78 -9.09 12.55
CA PRO A 189 2.00 -9.60 13.69
C PRO A 189 0.50 -9.24 13.66
N ASN A 190 0.14 -8.11 13.05
CA ASN A 190 -1.25 -7.68 12.87
C ASN A 190 -1.97 -8.38 11.69
N GLY A 191 -1.31 -9.30 10.99
CA GLY A 191 -1.84 -10.03 9.85
C GLY A 191 -1.62 -9.37 8.49
N LEU A 192 -1.02 -8.16 8.43
CA LEU A 192 -0.75 -7.50 7.14
C LEU A 192 0.33 -8.24 6.37
N LYS A 193 0.06 -8.57 5.11
CA LYS A 193 1.03 -9.21 4.23
C LYS A 193 1.98 -8.19 3.61
N PHE A 194 3.24 -8.57 3.48
CA PHE A 194 4.25 -7.82 2.76
C PHE A 194 4.94 -8.70 1.72
N GLU A 195 5.28 -8.09 0.59
CA GLU A 195 6.29 -8.59 -0.33
C GLU A 195 7.56 -7.75 -0.17
N GLY A 196 8.73 -8.40 -0.16
CA GLY A 196 10.01 -7.71 -0.14
C GLY A 196 11.04 -8.41 -1.00
N TYR A 197 12.18 -7.76 -1.18
CA TYR A 197 13.26 -8.23 -2.04
C TYR A 197 14.60 -8.12 -1.35
N MET A 198 15.46 -9.11 -1.55
CA MET A 198 16.85 -9.09 -1.11
C MET A 198 17.84 -9.13 -2.28
N ASP A 199 19.05 -8.63 -2.07
CA ASP A 199 20.14 -8.74 -3.03
C ASP A 199 20.80 -10.14 -3.00
N ALA A 200 21.91 -10.32 -3.72
CA ALA A 200 22.64 -11.58 -3.75
C ALA A 200 23.34 -11.94 -2.41
N ASN A 201 23.54 -10.96 -1.53
CA ASN A 201 24.18 -11.11 -0.22
C ASN A 201 23.15 -11.31 0.90
N GLY A 202 21.85 -11.33 0.58
CA GLY A 202 20.78 -11.43 1.57
C GLY A 202 20.42 -10.09 2.24
N ILE A 203 20.89 -8.96 1.72
CA ILE A 203 20.53 -7.63 2.23
C ILE A 203 19.14 -7.27 1.70
N ILE A 204 18.23 -6.91 2.60
CA ILE A 204 16.88 -6.45 2.24
C ILE A 204 16.98 -5.10 1.54
N THR A 205 16.48 -5.05 0.30
CA THR A 205 16.56 -3.87 -0.57
C THR A 205 15.29 -3.02 -0.55
N ASN A 206 14.12 -3.62 -0.34
CA ASN A 206 12.83 -2.95 -0.17
C ASN A 206 11.76 -3.95 0.26
N PHE A 207 10.64 -3.43 0.76
CA PHE A 207 9.40 -4.17 0.99
C PHE A 207 8.19 -3.25 0.90
N TYR A 208 7.01 -3.82 0.70
CA TYR A 208 5.75 -3.07 0.61
C TYR A 208 4.53 -3.93 0.96
N PRO A 209 3.43 -3.31 1.44
CA PRO A 209 2.23 -4.03 1.83
C PRO A 209 1.50 -4.63 0.62
N LYS A 210 0.78 -5.72 0.86
CA LYS A 210 -0.13 -6.37 -0.07
C LYS A 210 -1.48 -6.55 0.60
N LEU A 211 -2.55 -6.38 -0.18
CA LEU A 211 -3.90 -6.64 0.31
C LEU A 211 -4.13 -8.14 0.56
N ASP A 212 -3.48 -9.03 -0.22
CA ASP A 212 -3.69 -10.48 -0.24
C ASP A 212 -2.47 -11.32 -0.65
#